data_AF-A0A2N4YRA8-F1
#
_entry.id   AF-A0A2N4YRA8-F1
#
_cell.length_a   1.000
_cell.length_b   1.000
_cell.length_c   1.000
_cell.angle_alpha   90.00
_cell.angle_beta   90.00
_cell.angle_gamma   90.00
#
_symmetry.space_group_name_H-M   'P 1'
#
loop_
_entity.id
_entity.type
_entity.pdbx_description
1 polymer ?
#
loop_
_entity_poly.entity_id
_entity_poly.type
_entity_poly.pdbx_seq_one_letter_code
_entity_poly.pdbx_strand_id
1 'polypeptide(L)'
;MKTSIFKSLYVQVLTAIAIGILLGHFYPELGAQMKPFGDAFVKLIKMVIAPVIFCTVVTGIAGMESMKAVGRTGAVALLYFEVVSTIALIIGLIIVNVVQPGAGMNVDPSTLDAKAVAVYA
;
A
#
# COMPACT_ATOMS: atom_id res chain seq x y z
N MET A 1 -11.53 -9.47 -32.30
CA MET A 1 -10.17 -9.73 -31.78
C MET A 1 -10.31 -10.47 -30.46
N LYS A 2 -10.11 -11.79 -30.43
CA LYS A 2 -10.34 -12.64 -29.25
C LYS A 2 -9.19 -12.38 -28.26
N THR A 3 -9.37 -11.44 -27.34
CA THR A 3 -8.37 -11.16 -26.30
C THR A 3 -8.28 -12.38 -25.39
N SER A 4 -7.25 -13.19 -25.61
CA SER A 4 -6.91 -14.32 -24.75
C SER A 4 -6.80 -13.81 -23.32
N ILE A 5 -7.51 -14.45 -22.40
CA ILE A 5 -7.59 -14.08 -20.97
C ILE A 5 -6.17 -13.96 -20.36
N PHE A 6 -5.19 -14.70 -20.89
CA PHE A 6 -3.79 -14.67 -20.50
C PHE A 6 -3.00 -13.40 -20.92
N LYS A 7 -3.57 -12.53 -21.76
CA LYS A 7 -2.98 -11.22 -22.10
C LYS A 7 -3.41 -10.10 -21.15
N SER A 8 -4.37 -10.37 -20.25
CA SER A 8 -4.82 -9.38 -19.28
C SER A 8 -3.82 -9.26 -18.14
N LEU A 9 -3.29 -8.04 -17.92
CA LEU A 9 -2.41 -7.74 -16.78
C LEU A 9 -3.05 -8.11 -15.44
N TYR A 10 -4.36 -7.91 -15.31
CA TYR A 10 -5.09 -8.25 -14.10
C TYR A 10 -4.98 -9.75 -13.79
N VAL A 11 -5.21 -10.61 -14.78
CA VAL A 11 -5.12 -12.07 -14.62
C VAL A 11 -3.68 -12.49 -14.35
N GLN A 12 -2.71 -11.86 -15.02
CA GLN A 12 -1.28 -12.11 -14.80
C GLN A 12 -0.86 -11.77 -13.37
N VAL A 13 -1.31 -10.65 -12.81
CA VAL A 13 -1.01 -10.23 -11.44
C VAL A 13 -1.61 -11.20 -10.43
N LEU A 14 -2.87 -11.58 -10.58
CA LEU A 14 -3.50 -12.57 -9.68
C LEU A 14 -2.79 -13.92 -9.74
N THR A 15 -2.40 -14.36 -10.94
CA THR A 15 -1.67 -15.62 -11.13
C THR A 15 -0.28 -15.54 -10.49
N ALA A 16 0.42 -14.41 -10.63
CA ALA A 16 1.72 -14.19 -10.00
C ALA A 16 1.64 -14.17 -8.46
N ILE A 17 0.60 -13.54 -7.90
CA ILE A 17 0.34 -13.54 -6.45
C ILE A 17 0.10 -14.97 -5.96
N ALA A 18 -0.75 -15.74 -6.66
CA ALA A 18 -1.02 -17.13 -6.31
C ALA A 18 0.27 -17.98 -6.34
N ILE A 19 1.08 -17.85 -7.39
CA ILE A 19 2.37 -18.54 -7.50
C ILE A 19 3.32 -18.12 -6.37
N GLY A 20 3.39 -16.83 -6.03
CA GLY A 20 4.23 -16.33 -4.94
C GLY A 20 3.82 -16.90 -3.58
N ILE A 21 2.52 -16.99 -3.30
CA ILE A 21 2.00 -17.62 -2.08
C ILE A 21 2.34 -19.11 -2.05
N LEU A 22 2.11 -19.83 -3.15
CA LEU A 22 2.42 -21.26 -3.23
C LEU A 22 3.93 -21.51 -3.05
N LEU A 23 4.78 -20.71 -3.68
CA LEU A 23 6.23 -20.82 -3.55
C LEU A 23 6.68 -20.56 -2.10
N GLY A 24 6.15 -19.52 -1.45
CA GLY A 24 6.46 -19.24 -0.04
C GLY A 24 5.99 -20.34 0.92
N HIS A 25 4.90 -21.03 0.60
CA HIS A 25 4.36 -22.13 1.41
C HIS A 25 5.12 -23.45 1.20
N PHE A 26 5.40 -23.83 -0.05
CA PHE A 26 6.04 -25.12 -0.38
C PHE A 26 7.57 -25.07 -0.34
N TYR A 27 8.18 -23.91 -0.63
CA TYR A 27 9.63 -23.70 -0.66
C TYR A 27 10.01 -22.39 0.09
N PRO A 28 9.86 -22.36 1.42
CA PRO A 28 10.01 -21.13 2.21
C PRO A 28 11.40 -20.50 2.11
N GLU A 29 12.46 -21.32 2.01
CA GLU A 29 13.83 -20.82 1.87
C GLU A 29 14.04 -20.08 0.53
N LEU A 30 13.54 -20.67 -0.57
CA LEU A 30 13.55 -20.03 -1.88
C LEU A 30 12.68 -18.77 -1.91
N GLY A 31 11.54 -18.80 -1.23
CA GLY A 31 10.66 -17.64 -1.06
C GLY A 31 11.35 -16.48 -0.34
N ALA A 32 12.10 -16.76 0.72
CA ALA A 32 12.88 -15.75 1.43
C ALA A 32 14.00 -15.16 0.56
N GLN A 33 14.67 -15.99 -0.24
CA GLN A 33 15.69 -15.53 -1.20
C GLN A 33 15.13 -14.64 -2.32
N MET A 34 13.84 -14.72 -2.61
CA MET A 34 13.18 -13.86 -3.60
C MET A 34 12.88 -12.45 -3.07
N LYS A 35 13.03 -12.18 -1.76
CA LYS A 35 12.77 -10.87 -1.13
C LYS A 35 13.43 -9.68 -1.86
N PRO A 36 14.68 -9.73 -2.35
CA PRO A 36 15.30 -8.63 -3.08
C PRO A 36 14.51 -8.17 -4.31
N PHE A 37 13.77 -9.06 -4.98
CA PHE A 37 12.90 -8.69 -6.10
C PHE A 37 11.69 -7.88 -5.64
N GLY A 38 11.08 -8.27 -4.51
CA GLY A 38 9.99 -7.53 -3.88
C GLY A 38 10.46 -6.14 -3.41
N ASP A 39 11.60 -6.09 -2.74
CA ASP A 39 12.19 -4.82 -2.26
C ASP A 39 12.54 -3.90 -3.43
N ALA A 40 13.13 -4.44 -4.51
CA ALA A 40 13.41 -3.68 -5.73
C ALA A 40 12.14 -3.15 -6.38
N PHE A 41 11.09 -3.98 -6.51
CA PHE A 41 9.80 -3.56 -7.06
C PHE A 41 9.17 -2.41 -6.26
N VAL A 42 9.12 -2.53 -4.93
CA VAL A 42 8.60 -1.47 -4.06
C VAL A 42 9.44 -0.20 -4.17
N LYS A 43 10.77 -0.32 -4.24
CA LYS A 43 11.67 0.83 -4.40
C LYS A 43 11.46 1.56 -5.73
N LEU A 44 11.27 0.81 -6.81
CA LEU A 44 10.98 1.37 -8.13
C LEU A 44 9.63 2.10 -8.13
N ILE A 45 8.59 1.52 -7.54
CA ILE A 45 7.29 2.19 -7.39
C ILE A 45 7.43 3.47 -6.55
N LYS A 46 8.08 3.38 -5.38
CA LYS A 46 8.30 4.54 -4.49
C LYS A 46 9.04 5.68 -5.20
N MET A 47 10.02 5.37 -6.05
CA MET A 47 10.76 6.37 -6.84
C MET A 47 9.85 7.12 -7.83
N VAL A 48 8.88 6.43 -8.43
CA VAL A 48 7.99 6.98 -9.46
C VAL A 48 6.79 7.73 -8.86
N ILE A 49 6.33 7.34 -7.67
CA ILE A 49 5.14 7.95 -7.02
C ILE A 49 5.28 9.47 -6.87
N ALA A 50 6.41 9.95 -6.33
CA ALA A 50 6.61 11.38 -6.07
C ALA A 50 6.52 12.25 -7.34
N PRO A 51 7.28 12.00 -8.42
CA PRO A 51 7.17 12.81 -9.64
C PRO A 51 5.81 12.67 -10.31
N VAL A 52 5.20 11.47 -10.31
CA VAL A 52 3.88 11.26 -10.91
C VAL A 52 2.80 12.06 -10.18
N ILE A 53 2.78 12.03 -8.85
CA ILE A 53 1.81 12.82 -8.06
C ILE A 53 2.02 14.32 -8.31
N PHE A 54 3.26 14.80 -8.26
CA PHE A 54 3.56 16.21 -8.51
C PHE A 54 3.07 16.67 -9.89
N CYS A 55 3.47 15.97 -10.96
CA CYS A 55 3.05 16.29 -12.32
C CYS A 55 1.52 16.23 -12.45
N THR A 56 0.88 15.21 -11.90
CA THR A 56 -0.59 15.04 -11.97
C THR A 56 -1.31 16.20 -11.28
N VAL A 57 -0.86 16.60 -10.09
CA VAL A 57 -1.46 17.71 -9.34
C VAL A 57 -1.20 19.04 -10.03
N VAL A 58 0.03 19.30 -10.49
CA VAL A 58 0.37 20.55 -11.19
C VAL A 58 -0.41 20.69 -12.49
N THR A 59 -0.41 19.66 -13.34
CA THR A 59 -1.17 19.67 -14.59
C THR A 59 -2.68 19.75 -14.32
N GLY A 60 -3.16 19.08 -13.27
CA GLY A 60 -4.56 19.17 -12.83
C GLY A 60 -4.96 20.59 -12.44
N ILE A 61 -4.13 21.28 -11.64
CA ILE A 61 -4.36 22.67 -11.22
C ILE A 61 -4.24 23.64 -12.40
N ALA A 62 -3.23 23.45 -13.26
CA ALA A 62 -2.99 24.30 -14.43
C ALA A 62 -4.16 24.25 -15.44
N GLY A 63 -4.91 23.14 -15.48
CA GLY A 63 -6.11 23.00 -16.31
C GLY A 63 -7.37 23.67 -15.74
N MET A 64 -7.32 24.28 -14.56
CA MET A 64 -8.49 24.89 -13.92
C MET A 64 -8.62 26.38 -14.27
N GLU A 65 -9.84 26.81 -14.63
CA GLU A 65 -10.12 28.18 -15.08
C GLU A 65 -10.00 29.24 -13.95
N SER A 66 -10.06 28.85 -12.68
CA SER A 66 -9.95 29.80 -11.57
C SER A 66 -9.30 29.21 -10.30
N MET A 67 -8.52 30.04 -9.61
CA MET A 67 -7.92 29.69 -8.31
C MET A 67 -8.96 29.39 -7.22
N LYS A 68 -10.17 29.96 -7.33
CA LYS A 68 -11.28 29.66 -6.43
C LYS A 68 -11.76 28.21 -6.58
N ALA A 69 -11.76 27.68 -7.80
CA ALA A 69 -12.12 26.28 -8.06
C ALA A 69 -11.05 25.32 -7.51
N VAL A 70 -9.77 25.67 -7.61
CA VAL A 70 -8.65 24.92 -7.00
C VAL A 70 -8.84 24.83 -5.50
N GLY A 71 -9.04 25.97 -4.82
CA GLY A 71 -9.23 26.03 -3.37
C GLY A 71 -10.44 25.23 -2.90
N ARG A 72 -11.58 25.30 -3.61
CA ARG A 72 -12.77 24.50 -3.30
C ARG A 72 -12.49 23.00 -3.42
N THR A 73 -11.82 22.59 -4.49
CA THR A 73 -11.52 21.16 -4.73
C THR A 73 -10.56 20.62 -3.69
N GLY A 74 -9.52 21.40 -3.31
CA GLY A 74 -8.61 21.05 -2.23
C GLY A 74 -9.32 20.94 -0.88
N ALA A 75 -10.20 21.88 -0.53
CA ALA A 75 -10.98 21.83 0.71
C ALA A 75 -11.91 20.61 0.76
N VAL A 76 -12.61 20.29 -0.35
CA VAL A 76 -13.45 19.10 -0.46
C VAL A 76 -12.61 17.83 -0.33
N ALA A 77 -11.43 17.78 -0.98
CA ALA A 77 -10.53 16.64 -0.88
C ALA A 77 -10.01 16.43 0.55
N LEU A 78 -9.66 17.50 1.27
CA LEU A 78 -9.24 17.42 2.67
C LEU A 78 -10.37 16.94 3.59
N LEU A 79 -11.58 17.48 3.43
CA LEU A 79 -12.74 17.04 4.22
C LEU A 79 -13.07 15.57 3.91
N TYR A 80 -13.04 15.18 2.64
CA TYR A 80 -13.22 13.79 2.24
C TYR A 80 -12.14 12.88 2.83
N PHE A 81 -10.87 13.27 2.74
CA PHE A 81 -9.75 12.52 3.30
C PHE A 81 -9.90 12.32 4.80
N GLU A 82 -10.24 13.38 5.54
CA GLU A 82 -10.41 13.31 7.00
C GLU A 82 -11.57 12.38 7.38
N VAL A 83 -12.73 12.52 6.73
CA VAL A 83 -13.92 11.71 7.02
C VAL A 83 -13.67 10.24 6.72
N VAL A 84 -13.13 9.93 5.53
CA VAL A 84 -12.87 8.54 5.12
C VAL A 84 -11.76 7.92 5.97
N SER A 85 -10.70 8.66 6.29
CA SER A 85 -9.62 8.18 7.17
C SER A 85 -10.13 7.92 8.58
N THR A 86 -10.96 8.82 9.13
CA THR A 86 -11.60 8.62 10.45
C THR A 86 -12.44 7.34 10.47
N ILE A 87 -13.27 7.12 9.44
CA ILE A 87 -14.07 5.89 9.32
C ILE A 87 -13.15 4.66 9.24
N ALA A 88 -12.09 4.71 8.43
CA ALA A 88 -11.13 3.62 8.30
C ALA A 88 -10.43 3.30 9.64
N LEU A 89 -10.03 4.32 10.40
CA LEU A 89 -9.44 4.17 11.73
C LEU A 89 -10.43 3.57 12.73
N ILE A 90 -11.69 3.99 12.72
CA ILE A 90 -12.74 3.43 13.58
C ILE A 90 -12.93 1.93 13.28
N ILE A 91 -13.03 1.56 12.00
CA ILE A 91 -13.15 0.16 11.59
C ILE A 91 -11.92 -0.65 12.02
N GLY A 92 -10.72 -0.12 11.78
CA GLY A 92 -9.48 -0.75 12.22
C GLY A 92 -9.42 -0.96 13.73
N LEU A 93 -9.84 0.04 14.50
CA LEU A 93 -9.90 -0.03 15.95
C LEU A 93 -10.90 -1.09 16.43
N ILE A 94 -12.09 -1.16 15.83
CA ILE A 94 -13.09 -2.19 16.16
C ILE A 94 -12.50 -3.58 15.90
N ILE A 95 -11.91 -3.81 14.71
CA ILE A 95 -11.35 -5.11 14.35
C ILE A 95 -10.23 -5.51 15.31
N VAL A 96 -9.29 -4.60 15.62
CA VAL A 96 -8.17 -4.90 16.53
C VAL A 96 -8.67 -5.22 17.94
N ASN A 97 -9.68 -4.51 18.45
CA ASN A 97 -10.22 -4.76 19.79
C ASN A 97 -11.04 -6.07 19.86
N VAL A 98 -11.71 -6.47 18.77
CA VAL A 98 -12.53 -7.68 18.74
C VAL A 98 -11.71 -8.93 18.44
N VAL A 99 -10.86 -8.89 17.40
CA VAL A 99 -10.04 -10.03 16.96
C VAL A 99 -8.81 -10.20 17.86
N GLN A 100 -8.37 -9.11 18.51
CA GLN A 100 -7.18 -9.06 19.36
C GLN A 100 -5.97 -9.77 18.73
N PRO A 101 -5.56 -9.40 17.49
CA PRO A 101 -4.43 -10.02 16.82
C PRO A 101 -3.15 -9.73 17.62
N GLY A 102 -2.71 -10.70 18.41
CA GLY A 102 -1.59 -10.56 19.34
C GLY A 102 -1.86 -11.02 20.76
N ALA A 103 -3.13 -11.25 21.14
CA ALA A 103 -3.44 -11.89 22.42
C ALA A 103 -2.80 -13.29 22.49
N GLY A 104 -2.02 -13.55 23.55
CA GLY A 104 -1.26 -14.79 23.70
C GLY A 104 0.14 -14.77 23.08
N MET A 105 0.56 -13.67 22.42
CA MET A 105 1.98 -13.47 22.11
C MET A 105 2.71 -13.05 23.39
N ASN A 106 3.48 -13.95 24.01
CA ASN A 106 4.38 -13.67 25.14
C ASN A 106 5.60 -12.82 24.71
N VAL A 107 5.34 -11.69 24.07
CA VAL A 107 6.37 -10.74 23.66
C VAL A 107 6.71 -9.88 24.86
N ASP A 108 7.89 -10.11 25.44
CA ASP A 108 8.41 -9.25 26.50
C ASP A 108 8.87 -7.92 25.88
N PRO A 109 8.21 -6.78 26.19
CA PRO A 109 8.55 -5.48 25.63
C PRO A 109 9.99 -5.05 25.92
N SER A 110 10.60 -5.58 26.99
CA SER A 110 11.98 -5.29 27.37
C SER A 110 13.03 -5.99 26.50
N THR A 111 12.63 -7.02 25.76
CA THR A 111 13.49 -7.77 24.82
C THR A 111 13.35 -7.32 23.37
N LEU A 112 12.44 -6.37 23.10
CA LEU A 112 12.20 -5.84 21.76
C LEU A 112 13.28 -4.80 21.40
N ASP A 113 14.08 -5.11 20.37
CA ASP A 113 15.07 -4.18 19.83
C ASP A 113 14.39 -3.10 18.98
N ALA A 114 14.14 -1.94 19.59
CA ALA A 114 13.58 -0.77 18.91
C ALA A 114 14.44 -0.29 17.71
N LYS A 115 15.74 -0.61 17.66
CA LYS A 115 16.60 -0.26 16.52
C LYS A 115 16.29 -1.10 15.28
N ALA A 116 15.80 -2.34 15.45
CA ALA A 116 15.42 -3.19 14.33
C ALA A 116 14.18 -2.67 13.58
N VAL A 117 13.31 -1.92 14.27
CA VAL A 117 12.09 -1.33 13.69
C VAL A 117 12.37 0.01 13.01
N ALA A 118 13.37 0.77 13.49
CA ALA A 118 13.77 2.06 12.92
C ALA A 118 14.21 2.00 11.45
N VAL A 119 14.59 0.82 10.95
CA VAL A 119 14.97 0.61 9.54
C VAL A 119 13.76 0.66 8.59
N TYR A 120 12.53 0.51 9.10
CA TYR A 120 11.30 0.47 8.33
C TYR A 120 10.43 1.74 8.45
N ALA A 121 10.82 2.70 9.30
CA ALA A 121 10.19 4.02 9.39
C ALA A 121 10.71 4.95 8.28
#